data_AF-A0A1G2VG42-F1
#
_entry.id   AF-A0A1G2VG42-F1
#
_cell.length_a   1.000
_cell.length_b   1.000
_cell.length_c   1.000
_cell.angle_alpha   90.00
_cell.angle_beta   90.00
_cell.angle_gamma   90.00
#
_symmetry.space_group_name_H-M   'P 1'
#
loop_
_entity.id
_entity.type
_entity.pdbx_description
1 polymer ?
#
loop_
_entity_poly.entity_id
_entity_poly.type
_entity_poly.pdbx_seq_one_letter_code
_entity_poly.pdbx_strand_id
1 'polypeptide(L)'
;MNTRNPQNNLRGPISKLGKRRQVVIPRDICNQLCLREGDFVEVKLRGSSVLIQPKKIVDADDVLTLKDAAIVSKGERQLNQGKGVLWDQAKQRIGL
;
A
#
# COMPACT_ATOMS: atom_id res chain seq x y z
N MET A 1 -24.64 16.43 -24.66
CA MET A 1 -23.66 16.49 -23.56
C MET A 1 -24.42 16.28 -22.26
N ASN A 2 -24.47 15.05 -21.72
CA ASN A 2 -25.21 14.77 -20.50
C ASN A 2 -24.21 14.68 -19.34
N THR A 3 -24.22 15.72 -18.51
CA THR A 3 -23.49 15.79 -17.24
C THR A 3 -24.08 14.75 -16.28
N ARG A 4 -23.37 13.62 -16.10
CA ARG A 4 -23.71 12.64 -15.07
C ARG A 4 -23.44 13.28 -13.71
N ASN A 5 -24.51 13.57 -12.97
CA ASN A 5 -24.46 13.99 -11.58
C ASN A 5 -23.71 12.93 -10.75
N PRO A 6 -22.55 13.25 -10.11
CA PRO A 6 -21.73 12.26 -9.39
C PRO A 6 -22.35 11.77 -8.07
N GLN A 7 -23.54 12.25 -7.69
CA GLN A 7 -24.15 11.95 -6.39
C GLN A 7 -25.10 10.74 -6.37
N ASN A 8 -25.35 10.06 -7.49
CA ASN A 8 -26.34 8.97 -7.54
C ASN A 8 -25.79 7.57 -7.16
N ASN A 9 -24.61 7.48 -6.55
CA ASN A 9 -23.96 6.22 -6.16
C ASN A 9 -23.90 5.97 -4.64
N LEU A 10 -24.68 6.71 -3.83
CA LEU A 10 -24.53 6.76 -2.36
C LEU A 10 -25.34 5.71 -1.58
N ARG A 11 -25.82 4.63 -2.21
CA ARG A 11 -26.40 3.49 -1.48
C ARG A 11 -25.47 2.29 -1.57
N GLY A 12 -24.48 2.27 -0.66
CA GLY A 12 -23.66 1.08 -0.44
C GLY A 12 -24.48 -0.06 0.17
N PRO A 13 -23.99 -1.31 0.10
CA PRO A 13 -24.66 -2.46 0.71
C PRO A 13 -24.86 -2.24 2.21
N ILE A 14 -26.06 -2.54 2.71
CA ILE A 14 -26.35 -2.44 4.15
C ILE A 14 -25.91 -3.73 4.81
N SER A 15 -24.87 -3.65 5.64
CA SER A 15 -24.40 -4.76 6.47
C SER A 15 -24.89 -4.60 7.91
N LYS A 16 -25.27 -5.72 8.53
CA LYS A 16 -25.65 -5.75 9.95
C LYS A 16 -24.40 -5.64 10.83
N LEU A 17 -24.50 -4.86 11.92
CA LEU A 17 -23.49 -4.83 12.97
C LEU A 17 -23.61 -6.09 13.85
N GLY A 18 -22.56 -6.90 13.87
CA GLY A 18 -22.46 -8.10 14.69
C GLY A 18 -22.23 -7.81 16.18
N LYS A 19 -22.35 -8.84 17.03
CA LYS A 19 -22.23 -8.74 18.50
C LYS A 19 -20.93 -8.10 18.99
N ARG A 20 -19.84 -8.26 18.24
CA ARG A 20 -18.52 -7.69 18.55
C ARG A 20 -18.24 -6.37 17.83
N ARG A 21 -19.27 -5.68 17.33
CA ARG A 21 -19.18 -4.47 16.48
C ARG A 21 -18.46 -4.71 15.16
N GLN A 22 -18.62 -5.92 14.61
CA GLN A 22 -18.06 -6.31 13.31
C GLN A 22 -19.09 -6.04 12.21
N VAL A 23 -18.62 -5.58 11.05
CA VAL A 23 -19.43 -5.48 9.84
C VAL A 23 -18.78 -6.30 8.74
N VAL A 24 -19.61 -6.93 7.90
CA VAL A 24 -19.11 -7.57 6.69
C VAL A 24 -18.81 -6.48 5.67
N ILE A 25 -17.57 -6.41 5.21
CA ILE A 25 -17.18 -5.57 4.08
C ILE A 25 -17.47 -6.37 2.80
N PRO A 26 -18.32 -5.86 1.89
CA PRO A 26 -18.61 -6.49 0.60
C PRO A 26 -17.35 -6.86 -0.19
N ARG A 27 -17.38 -8.02 -0.87
CA ARG A 27 -16.22 -8.59 -1.59
C ARG A 27 -15.67 -7.65 -2.65
N ASP A 28 -16.54 -6.96 -3.38
CA ASP A 28 -16.18 -5.98 -4.41
C ASP A 28 -15.36 -4.82 -3.84
N ILE A 29 -15.68 -4.35 -2.62
CA ILE A 29 -14.92 -3.32 -1.93
C ILE A 29 -13.54 -3.86 -1.51
N CYS A 30 -13.48 -5.07 -0.94
CA CYS A 30 -12.20 -5.69 -0.61
C CYS A 30 -11.30 -5.84 -1.85
N ASN A 31 -11.85 -6.27 -2.97
CA ASN A 31 -11.11 -6.41 -4.23
C ASN A 31 -10.57 -5.07 -4.75
N GLN A 32 -11.38 -4.01 -4.70
CA GLN A 32 -10.95 -2.66 -5.11
C GLN A 32 -9.85 -2.08 -4.23
N LEU A 33 -9.87 -2.41 -2.93
CA LEU A 33 -8.85 -2.00 -1.98
C LEU A 33 -7.68 -2.97 -1.87
N CYS A 34 -7.68 -4.06 -2.67
CA CYS A 34 -6.72 -5.16 -2.61
C CYS A 34 -6.57 -5.77 -1.20
N LEU A 35 -7.64 -5.73 -0.39
CA LEU A 35 -7.65 -6.29 0.97
C LEU A 35 -7.85 -7.81 0.94
N ARG A 36 -7.04 -8.51 1.72
CA ARG A 36 -7.08 -9.95 1.92
C ARG A 36 -7.33 -10.27 3.40
N GLU A 37 -7.73 -11.52 3.65
CA GLU A 37 -7.83 -12.01 5.03
C GLU A 37 -6.47 -11.94 5.72
N GLY A 38 -6.44 -11.39 6.94
CA GLY A 38 -5.21 -11.16 7.69
C GLY A 38 -4.56 -9.79 7.44
N ASP A 39 -5.01 -9.01 6.45
CA ASP A 39 -4.48 -7.66 6.24
C ASP A 39 -4.86 -6.73 7.38
N PHE A 40 -3.95 -5.82 7.71
CA PHE A 40 -4.18 -4.78 8.69
C PHE A 40 -4.87 -3.57 8.07
N VAL A 41 -5.79 -3.00 8.83
CA VAL A 41 -6.51 -1.78 8.46
C VAL A 41 -6.48 -0.79 9.60
N GLU A 42 -6.41 0.49 9.27
CA GLU A 42 -6.60 1.58 10.20
C GLU A 42 -8.08 1.96 10.24
N VAL A 43 -8.64 2.07 11.45
CA VAL A 43 -10.04 2.43 11.67
C VAL A 43 -10.08 3.74 12.44
N LYS A 44 -10.68 4.77 11.84
CA LYS A 44 -10.76 6.13 12.41
C LYS A 44 -12.18 6.68 12.35
N LEU A 45 -12.52 7.56 13.29
CA LEU A 45 -13.73 8.37 13.21
C LEU A 45 -13.46 9.59 12.31
N ARG A 46 -14.31 9.82 11.32
CA ARG A 46 -14.31 11.01 10.48
C ARG A 46 -15.71 11.63 10.48
N GLY A 47 -15.92 12.62 11.34
CA GLY A 47 -17.24 13.21 11.56
C GLY A 47 -18.20 12.15 12.11
N SER A 48 -19.29 11.87 11.39
CA SER A 48 -20.27 10.83 11.72
C SER A 48 -19.99 9.46 11.05
N SER A 49 -18.84 9.31 10.38
CA SER A 49 -18.50 8.11 9.60
C SER A 49 -17.31 7.37 10.17
N VAL A 50 -17.29 6.04 9.96
CA VAL A 50 -16.10 5.22 10.19
C VAL A 50 -15.30 5.15 8.89
N LEU A 51 -14.06 5.59 8.93
CA LEU A 51 -13.12 5.47 7.82
C LEU A 51 -12.22 4.26 8.07
N ILE A 52 -12.19 3.33 7.12
CA ILE A 52 -11.33 2.14 7.14
C ILE A 52 -10.34 2.28 5.98
N GLN A 53 -9.04 2.22 6.28
CA GLN A 53 -7.99 2.36 5.28
C GLN A 53 -7.01 1.19 5.38
N PRO A 54 -6.62 0.55 4.26
CA PRO A 54 -5.54 -0.45 4.26
C PRO A 54 -4.27 0.14 4.88
N LYS A 55 -3.65 -0.58 5.81
CA LYS A 55 -2.42 -0.17 6.47
C LYS A 55 -1.42 -1.31 6.42
N LYS A 56 -0.34 -1.13 5.67
CA LYS A 56 0.80 -2.03 5.77
C LYS A 56 1.50 -1.78 7.10
N ILE A 57 1.53 -2.79 7.96
CA ILE A 57 2.44 -2.80 9.10
C ILE A 57 3.79 -3.22 8.53
N VAL A 58 4.62 -2.22 8.24
CA VAL A 58 6.03 -2.41 7.90
C VAL A 58 6.83 -2.19 9.18
N ASP A 59 7.88 -2.98 9.36
CA ASP A 59 8.87 -2.65 10.38
C ASP A 59 9.45 -1.27 10.05
N ALA A 60 9.61 -0.40 11.05
CA ALA A 60 10.13 0.94 10.83
C ALA A 60 11.55 0.90 10.24
N ASP A 61 12.30 -0.15 10.56
CA ASP A 61 13.65 -0.39 10.05
C ASP A 61 13.68 -0.91 8.60
N ASP A 62 12.54 -1.40 8.08
CA ASP A 62 12.38 -1.89 6.70
C ASP A 62 11.84 -0.81 5.73
N VAL A 63 11.72 0.44 6.19
CA VAL A 63 11.28 1.56 5.35
C VAL A 63 12.50 2.32 4.84
N LEU A 64 12.73 2.27 3.52
CA LEU A 64 13.71 3.15 2.88
C LEU A 64 13.36 4.62 3.19
N THR A 65 14.29 5.34 3.83
CA THR A 65 14.14 6.79 3.94
C THR A 65 14.20 7.41 2.54
N LEU A 66 13.72 8.66 2.38
CA LEU A 66 13.80 9.36 1.09
C LEU A 66 15.24 9.41 0.54
N LYS A 67 16.24 9.48 1.43
CA LYS A 67 17.65 9.46 1.06
C LYS A 67 18.05 8.09 0.54
N ASP A 68 17.68 7.02 1.25
CA ASP A 68 18.03 5.65 0.86
C ASP A 68 17.33 5.25 -0.44
N ALA A 69 16.06 5.62 -0.61
CA ALA A 69 15.32 5.42 -1.84
C ALA A 69 15.99 6.11 -3.04
N ALA A 70 16.55 7.30 -2.86
CA ALA A 70 17.30 8.00 -3.91
C ALA A 70 18.60 7.26 -4.29
N ILE A 71 19.30 6.68 -3.30
CA ILE A 71 20.50 5.87 -3.51
C ILE A 71 20.14 4.59 -4.28
N VAL A 72 19.11 3.87 -3.85
CA VAL A 72 18.62 2.65 -4.50
C VAL A 72 18.20 2.94 -5.94
N SER A 73 17.41 3.99 -6.17
CA SER A 73 16.96 4.38 -7.52
C SER A 73 18.13 4.74 -8.44
N LYS A 74 19.16 5.42 -7.92
CA LYS A 74 20.39 5.68 -8.67
C LYS A 74 21.12 4.38 -9.02
N GLY A 75 21.21 3.44 -8.09
CA GLY A 75 21.79 2.12 -8.30
C GLY A 75 21.05 1.31 -9.37
N GLU A 76 19.72 1.24 -9.29
CA GLU A 76 18.88 0.57 -10.30
C GLU A 76 19.10 1.16 -11.70
N ARG A 77 19.17 2.49 -11.82
CA ARG A 77 19.47 3.13 -13.11
C ARG A 77 20.85 2.74 -13.64
N GLN A 78 21.86 2.61 -12.77
CA GLN A 78 23.19 2.17 -13.18
C GLN A 78 23.18 0.72 -13.67
N LEU A 79 22.45 -0.16 -12.97
CA LEU A 79 22.29 -1.56 -13.37
C LEU A 79 21.58 -1.67 -14.73
N ASN A 80 20.47 -0.96 -14.92
CA ASN A 80 19.72 -0.94 -16.18
C ASN A 80 20.54 -0.35 -17.34
N GLN A 81 21.53 0.49 -17.06
CA GLN A 81 22.47 1.03 -18.04
C GLN A 81 23.70 0.13 -18.27
N GLY A 82 23.75 -1.06 -17.66
CA GLY A 82 24.87 -1.99 -17.78
C GLY A 82 26.15 -1.52 -17.07
N LYS A 83 26.06 -0.53 -16.17
CA LYS A 83 27.20 0.01 -15.40
C LYS A 83 27.48 -0.77 -14.11
N GLY A 84 26.79 -1.89 -13.91
CA GLY A 84 27.03 -2.81 -12.80
C GLY A 84 28.20 -3.74 -13.06
N VAL A 85 28.86 -4.17 -12.00
CA VAL A 85 29.85 -5.26 -12.02
C VAL A 85 29.39 -6.39 -11.11
N LEU A 86 29.88 -7.61 -11.34
CA LEU A 86 29.60 -8.73 -10.44
C LEU A 86 30.22 -8.49 -9.07
N TRP A 87 29.56 -9.02 -8.04
CA TRP A 87 30.00 -8.83 -6.65
C TRP A 87 31.42 -9.35 -6.39
N ASP A 88 31.82 -10.45 -7.02
CA ASP A 88 33.18 -11.00 -6.89
C ASP A 88 34.25 -10.08 -7.51
N GLN A 89 33.92 -9.40 -8.62
CA GLN A 89 34.81 -8.41 -9.24
C GLN A 89 34.91 -7.15 -8.37
N ALA A 90 33.80 -6.74 -7.75
CA ALA A 90 33.79 -5.60 -6.84
C ALA A 90 34.66 -5.87 -5.60
N LYS A 91 34.54 -7.06 -5.00
CA LYS A 91 35.32 -7.53 -3.84
C LYS A 91 36.82 -7.52 -4.09
N GLN A 92 37.26 -8.13 -5.20
CA GLN A 92 38.67 -8.09 -5.63
C GLN A 92 39.23 -6.67 -5.76
N ARG A 93 38.41 -5.71 -6.19
CA ARG A 93 38.82 -4.31 -6.37
C ARG A 93 38.95 -3.54 -5.05
N ILE A 94 38.19 -3.92 -4.02
CA ILE A 94 38.18 -3.25 -2.71
C ILE A 94 38.91 -4.03 -1.62
N GLY A 95 39.49 -5.18 -1.96
CA GLY A 95 40.27 -6.02 -1.03
C GLY A 95 39.41 -6.80 -0.03
N LEU A 96 38.16 -7.13 -0.40
CA LEU A 96 37.26 -8.00 0.35
C LEU A 96 37.14 -9.39 -0.31
#